data_AF-C7MP72-F1
#
_entry.id   AF-C7MP72-F1
#
_cell.length_a   1.000
_cell.length_b   1.000
_cell.length_c   1.000
_cell.angle_alpha   90.00
_cell.angle_beta   90.00
_cell.angle_gamma   90.00
#
_symmetry.space_group_name_H-M   'P 1'
#
loop_
_entity.id
_entity.type
_entity.pdbx_description
1 polymer ?
#
loop_
_entity_poly.entity_id
_entity_poly.type
_entity_poly.pdbx_seq_one_letter_code
_entity_poly.pdbx_strand_id
1 'polypeptide(L)'
;MPDEMPSESPKSKSRTLSKDKIFSMALALVDEEGLSSLSLRTLGKRLGVSQTAFYRHVPDKSALLEGVSEKVWELALEHFLSDISQETQVSSRASQYTPASGHVSQDTPALIHSSQDASASNHTSQDTSAAHQADWKSYLRIYARTLHATLLEHPNAIILVLTHPISTPGQLSLIARVLADLSKTGFTAPLDMLGIITAITVYTTGFAASEAAPPAGDTPDEATGELSRAMESLPADELASLSMLIGDVMDGKWDFSAQFERGLNAILKGWE
;
A
#
# COMPACT_ATOMS: atom_id res chain seq x y z
N MET A 1 -51.95 -32.01 -23.93
CA MET A 1 -51.14 -31.24 -22.96
C MET A 1 -50.72 -32.19 -21.85
N PRO A 2 -49.56 -32.01 -21.22
CA PRO A 2 -48.23 -31.84 -21.83
C PRO A 2 -47.20 -32.75 -21.12
N ASP A 3 -46.03 -32.97 -21.71
CA ASP A 3 -44.81 -33.17 -20.90
C ASP A 3 -43.75 -32.23 -21.47
N GLU A 4 -43.86 -31.00 -21.00
CA GLU A 4 -42.97 -29.88 -21.29
C GLU A 4 -41.75 -30.08 -20.39
N MET A 5 -40.71 -30.71 -20.94
CA MET A 5 -39.40 -30.74 -20.31
C MET A 5 -38.85 -29.30 -20.26
N PRO A 6 -38.61 -28.73 -19.06
CA PRO A 6 -37.96 -27.44 -18.97
C PRO A 6 -36.52 -27.58 -19.43
N SER A 7 -36.18 -26.99 -20.57
CA SER A 7 -34.79 -26.75 -20.94
C SER A 7 -34.22 -25.71 -19.96
N GLU A 8 -33.67 -26.18 -18.85
CA GLU A 8 -32.85 -25.36 -17.97
C GLU A 8 -31.74 -24.72 -18.80
N SER A 9 -31.88 -23.41 -19.01
CA SER A 9 -30.85 -22.58 -19.60
C SER A 9 -29.70 -22.47 -18.60
N PRO A 10 -28.45 -22.81 -18.97
CA PRO A 10 -27.32 -22.56 -18.08
C PRO A 10 -27.09 -21.04 -18.00
N LYS A 11 -27.33 -20.51 -16.80
CA LYS A 11 -27.11 -19.13 -16.31
C LYS A 11 -25.94 -18.40 -17.00
N SER A 12 -26.23 -17.57 -17.99
CA SER A 12 -25.28 -16.62 -18.58
C SER A 12 -25.07 -15.42 -17.64
N LYS A 13 -24.31 -15.62 -16.55
CA LYS A 13 -23.71 -14.51 -15.78
C LYS A 13 -22.56 -13.80 -16.53
N SER A 14 -22.46 -14.03 -17.84
CA SER A 14 -21.51 -13.35 -18.71
C SER A 14 -22.17 -12.11 -19.29
N ARG A 15 -21.46 -10.98 -19.25
CA ARG A 15 -21.51 -9.85 -20.21
C ARG A 15 -22.21 -8.54 -19.86
N THR A 16 -22.62 -8.25 -18.63
CA THR A 16 -22.91 -6.84 -18.32
C THR A 16 -21.59 -6.10 -18.12
N LEU A 17 -21.31 -5.15 -19.02
CA LEU A 17 -20.19 -4.23 -18.90
C LEU A 17 -20.40 -3.35 -17.65
N SER A 18 -19.40 -3.27 -16.77
CA SER A 18 -19.41 -2.44 -15.56
C SER A 18 -18.16 -1.56 -15.53
N LYS A 19 -18.20 -0.44 -14.79
CA LYS A 19 -17.02 0.41 -14.57
C LYS A 19 -15.85 -0.38 -13.99
N ASP A 20 -16.11 -1.17 -12.95
CA ASP A 20 -15.12 -2.03 -12.32
C ASP A 20 -14.45 -3.00 -13.32
N LYS A 21 -15.23 -3.66 -14.17
CA LYS A 21 -14.69 -4.57 -15.19
C LYS A 21 -13.87 -3.81 -16.26
N ILE A 22 -14.29 -2.61 -16.63
CA ILE A 22 -13.57 -1.75 -17.57
C ILE A 22 -12.20 -1.37 -16.98
N PHE A 23 -12.18 -0.87 -15.75
CA PHE A 23 -10.97 -0.40 -15.09
C PHE A 23 -10.01 -1.53 -14.76
N SER A 24 -10.50 -2.67 -14.27
CA SER A 24 -9.68 -3.86 -14.03
C SER A 24 -9.00 -4.37 -15.31
N MET A 25 -9.74 -4.41 -16.43
CA MET A 25 -9.16 -4.81 -17.72
C MET A 25 -8.22 -3.74 -18.31
N ALA A 26 -8.46 -2.46 -18.02
CA ALA A 26 -7.58 -1.38 -18.42
C ALA A 26 -6.26 -1.41 -17.65
N LEU A 27 -6.29 -1.67 -16.34
CA LEU A 27 -5.09 -1.86 -15.52
C LEU A 27 -4.26 -3.05 -16.03
N ALA A 28 -4.90 -4.21 -16.25
CA ALA A 28 -4.22 -5.37 -16.82
C ALA A 28 -3.58 -5.09 -18.20
N LEU A 29 -4.24 -4.29 -19.04
CA LEU A 29 -3.66 -3.86 -20.31
C LEU A 29 -2.45 -2.93 -20.13
N VAL A 30 -2.50 -2.03 -19.15
CA VAL A 30 -1.37 -1.14 -18.81
C VAL A 30 -0.18 -1.94 -18.27
N ASP A 31 -0.43 -2.97 -17.46
CA ASP A 31 0.63 -3.84 -16.94
C ASP A 31 1.32 -4.61 -18.08
N GLU A 32 0.54 -5.15 -19.03
CA GLU A 32 1.05 -5.98 -20.11
C GLU A 32 1.70 -5.18 -21.27
N GLU A 33 1.07 -4.09 -21.68
CA GLU A 33 1.42 -3.36 -22.93
C GLU A 33 1.88 -1.92 -22.67
N GLY A 34 1.93 -1.49 -21.41
CA GLY A 34 2.30 -0.12 -21.01
C GLY A 34 1.19 0.90 -21.28
N LEU A 35 1.36 2.10 -20.70
CA LEU A 35 0.33 3.14 -20.71
C LEU A 35 0.00 3.71 -22.10
N SER A 36 0.98 3.71 -23.01
CA SER A 36 0.84 4.24 -24.38
C SER A 36 -0.12 3.42 -25.25
N SER A 37 -0.26 2.11 -24.96
CA SER A 37 -1.16 1.19 -25.66
C SER A 37 -2.64 1.40 -25.31
N LEU A 38 -2.92 2.04 -24.17
CA LEU A 38 -4.26 2.15 -23.61
C LEU A 38 -5.16 3.07 -24.45
N SER A 39 -6.19 2.48 -25.05
CA SER A 39 -7.24 3.18 -25.79
C SER A 39 -8.58 2.45 -25.68
N LEU A 40 -9.70 3.17 -25.85
CA LEU A 40 -11.03 2.56 -25.87
C LEU A 40 -11.18 1.50 -26.98
N ARG A 41 -10.42 1.63 -28.08
CA ARG A 41 -10.41 0.67 -29.17
C ARG A 41 -9.70 -0.63 -28.77
N THR A 42 -8.51 -0.52 -28.18
CA THR A 42 -7.75 -1.69 -27.68
C THR A 42 -8.55 -2.42 -26.61
N LEU A 43 -9.13 -1.67 -25.67
CA LEU A 43 -9.96 -2.21 -24.60
C LEU A 43 -11.24 -2.87 -25.12
N GLY A 44 -11.90 -2.27 -26.13
CA GLY A 44 -13.08 -2.85 -26.78
C GLY A 44 -12.80 -4.18 -27.48
N LYS A 45 -11.65 -4.28 -28.18
CA LYS A 45 -11.21 -5.55 -28.76
C LYS A 45 -11.01 -6.62 -27.67
N ARG A 46 -10.34 -6.27 -26.57
CA ARG A 46 -10.05 -7.20 -25.47
C ARG A 46 -11.30 -7.66 -24.73
N LEU A 47 -12.28 -6.77 -24.55
CA LEU A 47 -13.56 -7.07 -23.89
C LEU A 47 -14.61 -7.68 -24.84
N GLY A 48 -14.36 -7.69 -26.15
CA GLY A 48 -15.31 -8.16 -27.16
C GLY A 48 -16.58 -7.30 -27.25
N VAL A 49 -16.46 -5.99 -27.01
CA VAL A 49 -17.57 -5.02 -27.06
C VAL A 49 -17.26 -3.86 -28.00
N SER A 50 -18.29 -3.22 -28.56
CA SER A 50 -18.10 -2.04 -29.39
C SER A 50 -17.61 -0.85 -28.56
N GLN A 51 -16.85 0.06 -29.20
CA GLN A 51 -16.40 1.29 -28.54
C GLN A 51 -17.56 2.11 -27.97
N THR A 52 -18.72 2.09 -28.63
CA THR A 52 -19.93 2.81 -28.19
C THR A 52 -20.45 2.34 -26.84
N ALA A 53 -20.19 1.08 -26.44
CA ALA A 53 -20.62 0.55 -25.15
C ALA A 53 -19.91 1.25 -23.97
N PHE A 54 -18.69 1.77 -24.16
CA PHE A 54 -17.92 2.42 -23.11
C PHE A 54 -18.45 3.79 -22.72
N TYR A 55 -19.03 4.56 -23.65
CA TYR A 55 -19.47 5.95 -23.38
C TYR A 55 -20.55 6.05 -22.28
N ARG A 56 -21.23 4.96 -21.95
CA ARG A 56 -22.16 4.90 -20.80
C ARG A 56 -21.47 4.85 -19.44
N HIS A 57 -20.21 4.44 -19.42
CA HIS A 57 -19.43 4.20 -18.22
C HIS A 57 -18.24 5.15 -18.11
N VAL A 58 -17.58 5.43 -19.23
CA VAL A 58 -16.35 6.22 -19.30
C VAL A 58 -16.46 7.19 -20.49
N PRO A 59 -16.53 8.50 -20.24
CA PRO A 59 -16.79 9.48 -21.29
C PRO A 59 -15.59 9.67 -22.25
N ASP A 60 -14.36 9.57 -21.76
CA ASP A 60 -13.14 9.86 -22.52
C ASP A 60 -11.91 9.10 -21.98
N LYS A 61 -10.74 9.34 -22.60
CA LYS A 61 -9.47 8.71 -22.18
C LYS A 61 -9.02 9.18 -20.80
N SER A 62 -9.28 10.43 -20.42
CA SER A 62 -8.89 10.96 -19.11
C SER A 62 -9.62 10.22 -17.99
N ALA A 63 -10.93 10.05 -18.13
CA ALA A 63 -11.74 9.29 -17.19
C ALA A 63 -11.35 7.79 -17.14
N LEU A 64 -10.81 7.24 -18.23
CA LEU A 64 -10.27 5.89 -18.22
C LEU A 64 -8.97 5.81 -17.40
N LEU A 65 -8.06 6.77 -17.57
CA LEU A 65 -6.80 6.84 -16.82
C LEU A 65 -7.05 7.07 -15.32
N GLU A 66 -7.99 7.94 -15.00
CA GLU A 66 -8.45 8.18 -13.63
C GLU A 66 -9.02 6.91 -13.01
N GLY A 67 -9.83 6.15 -13.77
CA GLY A 67 -10.34 4.85 -13.33
C GLY A 67 -9.27 3.77 -13.12
N VAL A 68 -8.19 3.78 -13.92
CA VAL A 68 -7.04 2.91 -13.69
C VAL A 68 -6.33 3.28 -12.38
N SER A 69 -6.11 4.58 -12.14
CA SER A 69 -5.57 5.07 -10.87
C SER A 69 -6.46 4.71 -9.67
N GLU A 70 -7.78 4.86 -9.81
CA GLU A 70 -8.76 4.41 -8.82
C GLU A 70 -8.64 2.91 -8.51
N LYS A 71 -8.38 2.07 -9.52
CA LYS A 71 -8.20 0.63 -9.31
C LYS A 71 -6.93 0.30 -8.53
N VAL A 72 -5.82 1.00 -8.79
CA VAL A 72 -4.57 0.83 -8.02
C VAL A 72 -4.79 1.21 -6.56
N TRP A 73 -5.50 2.32 -6.31
CA TRP A 73 -5.88 2.74 -4.96
C TRP A 73 -6.79 1.74 -4.25
N GLU A 74 -7.77 1.18 -4.97
CA GLU A 74 -8.65 0.12 -4.47
C GLU A 74 -7.85 -1.08 -3.99
N LEU A 75 -6.94 -1.61 -4.82
CA LEU A 75 -6.09 -2.75 -4.47
C LEU A 75 -5.21 -2.47 -3.24
N ALA A 76 -4.52 -1.33 -3.22
CA ALA A 76 -3.65 -0.96 -2.10
C ALA A 76 -4.40 -0.87 -0.76
N LEU A 77 -5.62 -0.33 -0.78
CA LEU A 77 -6.46 -0.17 0.41
C LEU A 77 -7.16 -1.48 0.80
N GLU A 78 -7.51 -2.34 -0.14
CA GLU A 78 -8.00 -3.70 0.14
C GLU A 78 -6.91 -4.55 0.82
N HIS A 79 -5.68 -4.52 0.29
CA HIS A 79 -4.53 -5.17 0.92
C HIS A 79 -4.28 -4.63 2.33
N PHE A 80 -4.32 -3.31 2.51
CA PHE A 80 -4.20 -2.68 3.82
C PHE A 80 -5.23 -3.18 4.83
N LEU A 81 -6.52 -3.20 4.47
CA LEU A 81 -7.58 -3.67 5.36
C LEU A 81 -7.46 -5.16 5.68
N SER A 82 -7.02 -5.97 4.71
CA SER A 82 -6.74 -7.40 4.91
C SER A 82 -5.64 -7.61 5.95
N ASP A 83 -4.53 -6.89 5.84
CA ASP A 83 -3.37 -7.02 6.73
C ASP A 83 -3.69 -6.59 8.17
N ILE A 84 -4.42 -5.48 8.34
CA ILE A 84 -4.92 -5.04 9.65
C ILE A 84 -5.78 -6.11 10.32
N SER A 85 -6.69 -6.71 9.54
CA SER A 85 -7.63 -7.72 10.05
C SER A 85 -6.87 -8.97 10.53
N GLN A 86 -5.82 -9.36 9.79
CA GLN A 86 -4.95 -10.48 10.17
C GLN A 86 -4.13 -10.17 11.43
N GLU A 87 -3.52 -8.99 11.54
CA GLU A 87 -2.76 -8.60 12.74
C GLU A 87 -3.64 -8.57 14.01
N THR A 88 -4.86 -8.05 13.88
CA THR A 88 -5.85 -8.02 14.98
C THR A 88 -6.23 -9.44 15.42
N GLN A 89 -6.38 -10.37 14.47
CA GLN A 89 -6.70 -11.77 14.76
C GLN A 89 -5.52 -12.50 15.42
N VAL A 90 -4.27 -12.20 15.03
CA VAL A 90 -3.07 -12.76 15.66
C VAL A 90 -2.91 -12.27 17.10
N SER A 91 -3.08 -10.97 17.33
CA SER A 91 -2.97 -10.36 18.67
C SER A 91 -4.05 -10.87 19.64
N SER A 92 -5.30 -11.02 19.16
CA SER A 92 -6.38 -11.62 19.94
C SER A 92 -6.15 -13.11 20.24
N ARG A 93 -5.61 -13.89 19.29
CA ARG A 93 -5.25 -15.30 19.52
C ARG A 93 -4.09 -15.48 20.49
N ALA A 94 -3.08 -14.60 20.43
CA ALA A 94 -1.96 -14.58 21.38
C ALA A 94 -2.43 -14.24 22.81
N SER A 95 -3.38 -13.31 22.94
CA SER A 95 -3.97 -12.92 24.23
C SER A 95 -4.91 -13.99 24.83
N GLN A 96 -5.48 -14.87 23.99
CA GLN A 96 -6.30 -16.01 24.43
C GLN A 96 -5.49 -17.22 24.90
N TYR A 97 -4.18 -17.24 24.65
CA TYR A 97 -3.30 -18.30 25.13
C TYR A 97 -2.80 -17.98 26.55
N THR A 98 -3.58 -18.36 27.57
CA THR A 98 -3.06 -18.48 28.93
C THR A 98 -2.22 -19.76 28.99
N PRO A 99 -0.89 -19.70 29.21
CA PRO A 99 -0.14 -20.93 29.45
C PRO A 99 -0.74 -21.58 30.69
N ALA A 100 -1.16 -22.85 30.55
CA ALA A 100 -1.60 -23.64 31.69
C ALA A 100 -0.48 -23.59 32.73
N SER A 101 -0.74 -22.91 33.85
CA SER A 101 0.17 -22.85 34.98
C SER A 101 0.51 -24.27 35.40
N GLY A 102 1.70 -24.73 35.00
CA GLY A 102 2.32 -25.90 35.59
C GLY A 102 2.47 -25.61 37.08
N HIS A 103 1.78 -26.41 37.89
CA HIS A 103 1.96 -26.47 39.34
C HIS A 103 3.46 -26.52 39.68
N VAL A 104 4.01 -25.41 40.17
CA VAL A 104 5.24 -25.42 40.95
C VAL A 104 4.82 -25.16 42.39
N SER A 105 4.85 -26.22 43.19
CA SER A 105 4.63 -26.16 44.64
C SER A 105 5.64 -25.20 45.27
N GLN A 106 5.13 -24.14 45.88
CA GLN A 106 5.89 -23.24 46.75
C GLN A 106 5.93 -23.83 48.17
N ASP A 107 7.12 -24.09 48.67
CA ASP A 107 7.40 -24.17 50.11
C ASP A 107 8.42 -23.06 50.43
N THR A 108 7.98 -21.96 51.03
CA THR A 108 8.77 -21.16 51.99
C THR A 108 7.83 -20.19 52.74
N PRO A 109 7.94 -20.02 54.08
CA PRO A 109 6.96 -19.30 54.88
C PRO A 109 7.24 -17.79 55.05
N ALA A 110 6.15 -17.13 55.44
CA ALA A 110 5.92 -15.70 55.64
C ALA A 110 6.90 -14.95 56.55
N LEU A 111 7.11 -13.66 56.24
CA LEU A 111 7.29 -12.60 57.22
C LEU A 111 6.47 -11.36 56.82
N ILE A 112 5.71 -10.88 57.80
CA ILE A 112 4.79 -9.73 57.76
C ILE A 112 5.58 -8.47 58.12
N HIS A 113 5.40 -7.36 57.40
CA HIS A 113 5.34 -6.03 58.00
C HIS A 113 4.58 -4.99 57.14
N SER A 114 3.57 -4.45 57.82
CA SER A 114 2.70 -3.28 57.65
C SER A 114 2.99 -2.16 56.64
N SER A 115 1.95 -1.86 55.85
CA SER A 115 1.19 -0.60 55.70
C SER A 115 1.85 0.77 55.41
N GLN A 116 1.32 1.37 54.33
CA GLN A 116 1.01 2.80 54.06
C GLN A 116 2.17 3.76 53.74
N ASP A 117 2.20 4.28 52.51
CA ASP A 117 1.59 5.59 52.24
C ASP A 117 1.31 5.84 50.75
N ALA A 118 0.22 6.58 50.54
CA ALA A 118 -0.39 6.89 49.26
C ALA A 118 0.34 8.03 48.53
N SER A 119 0.55 7.85 47.22
CA SER A 119 0.67 8.93 46.21
C SER A 119 0.60 8.31 44.81
N ALA A 120 -0.60 7.92 44.39
CA ALA A 120 -0.88 7.53 43.01
C ALA A 120 -1.81 8.58 42.40
N SER A 121 -1.25 9.53 41.66
CA SER A 121 -1.98 10.40 40.72
C SER A 121 -0.97 11.10 39.80
N ASN A 122 -0.54 10.43 38.73
CA ASN A 122 -0.17 11.07 37.44
C ASN A 122 0.28 10.11 36.30
N HIS A 123 0.26 8.78 36.47
CA HIS A 123 0.81 7.88 35.43
C HIS A 123 -0.13 7.55 34.24
N THR A 124 -1.44 7.78 34.33
CA THR A 124 -2.39 7.24 33.34
C THR A 124 -2.44 7.99 31.99
N SER A 125 -2.06 9.28 31.96
CA SER A 125 -2.17 10.09 30.73
C SER A 125 -0.99 9.91 29.75
N GLN A 126 0.22 9.58 30.24
CA GLN A 126 1.38 9.36 29.38
C GLN A 126 1.38 7.97 28.71
N ASP A 127 1.00 6.92 29.45
CA ASP A 127 0.95 5.55 28.90
C ASP A 127 -0.10 5.40 27.81
N THR A 128 -1.25 6.08 27.97
CA THR A 128 -2.32 6.05 26.97
C THR A 128 -1.88 6.78 25.69
N SER A 129 -1.26 7.96 25.80
CA SER A 129 -0.77 8.72 24.63
C SER A 129 0.32 7.97 23.87
N ALA A 130 1.28 7.35 24.57
CA ALA A 130 2.36 6.60 23.94
C ALA A 130 1.85 5.33 23.23
N ALA A 131 0.88 4.61 23.83
CA ALA A 131 0.23 3.46 23.20
C ALA A 131 -0.55 3.88 21.94
N HIS A 132 -1.38 4.93 22.02
CA HIS A 132 -2.13 5.43 20.86
C HIS A 132 -1.21 5.96 19.76
N GLN A 133 -0.08 6.58 20.13
CA GLN A 133 0.95 7.02 19.18
C GLN A 133 1.64 5.85 18.47
N ALA A 134 1.89 4.75 19.18
CA ALA A 134 2.41 3.52 18.58
C ALA A 134 1.39 2.87 17.64
N ASP A 135 0.10 2.97 17.96
CA ASP A 135 -0.98 2.36 17.17
C ASP A 135 -1.11 3.01 15.78
N TRP A 136 -1.31 4.33 15.68
CA TRP A 136 -1.48 4.98 14.36
C TRP A 136 -0.24 4.86 13.46
N LYS A 137 0.97 4.89 14.05
CA LYS A 137 2.21 4.67 13.30
C LYS A 137 2.29 3.25 12.74
N SER A 138 1.76 2.27 13.45
CA SER A 138 1.70 0.88 12.97
C SER A 138 0.76 0.76 11.77
N TYR A 139 -0.45 1.33 11.85
CA TYR A 139 -1.38 1.42 10.72
C TYR A 139 -0.72 2.08 9.49
N LEU A 140 -0.04 3.20 9.69
CA LEU A 140 0.60 3.90 8.58
C LEU A 140 1.78 3.14 7.97
N ARG A 141 2.48 2.31 8.74
CA ARG A 141 3.50 1.40 8.18
C ARG A 141 2.90 0.33 7.30
N ILE A 142 1.80 -0.29 7.74
CA ILE A 142 1.09 -1.28 6.94
C ILE A 142 0.60 -0.62 5.64
N TYR A 143 -0.05 0.54 5.74
CA TYR A 143 -0.51 1.29 4.58
C TYR A 143 0.62 1.62 3.59
N ALA A 144 1.76 2.11 4.08
CA ALA A 144 2.90 2.43 3.23
C ALA A 144 3.43 1.17 2.51
N ARG A 145 3.53 0.05 3.21
CA ARG A 145 4.00 -1.23 2.65
C ARG A 145 3.05 -1.79 1.61
N THR A 146 1.74 -1.78 1.87
CA THR A 146 0.75 -2.30 0.92
C THR A 146 0.67 -1.41 -0.31
N LEU A 147 0.74 -0.08 -0.15
CA LEU A 147 0.87 0.84 -1.27
C LEU A 147 2.14 0.56 -2.08
N HIS A 148 3.30 0.44 -1.42
CA HIS A 148 4.57 0.16 -2.07
C HIS A 148 4.51 -1.13 -2.90
N ALA A 149 4.06 -2.23 -2.29
CA ALA A 149 3.94 -3.52 -2.95
C ALA A 149 2.98 -3.46 -4.15
N THR A 150 1.81 -2.83 -3.99
CA THR A 150 0.83 -2.67 -5.08
C THR A 150 1.39 -1.84 -6.24
N LEU A 151 2.18 -0.81 -5.95
CA LEU A 151 2.82 0.00 -7.00
C LEU A 151 3.88 -0.79 -7.76
N LEU A 152 4.64 -1.67 -7.08
CA LEU A 152 5.62 -2.55 -7.72
C LEU A 152 4.97 -3.70 -8.51
N GLU A 153 3.76 -4.12 -8.15
CA GLU A 153 2.94 -5.04 -8.95
C GLU A 153 2.41 -4.36 -10.23
N HIS A 154 2.23 -3.05 -10.20
CA HIS A 154 1.68 -2.23 -11.29
C HIS A 154 2.60 -1.08 -11.71
N PRO A 155 3.85 -1.36 -12.14
CA PRO A 155 4.88 -0.33 -12.34
C PRO A 155 4.51 0.68 -13.43
N ASN A 156 3.80 0.22 -14.48
CA ASN A 156 3.32 1.07 -15.58
C ASN A 156 2.19 2.04 -15.18
N ALA A 157 1.59 1.86 -13.99
CA ALA A 157 0.54 2.71 -13.45
C ALA A 157 1.04 3.72 -12.41
N ILE A 158 2.29 3.63 -11.94
CA ILE A 158 2.86 4.52 -10.91
C ILE A 158 2.73 5.99 -11.32
N ILE A 159 2.99 6.32 -12.59
CA ILE A 159 2.87 7.68 -13.10
C ILE A 159 1.43 8.22 -13.00
N LEU A 160 0.41 7.36 -13.08
CA LEU A 160 -0.98 7.77 -12.90
C LEU A 160 -1.25 8.11 -11.43
N VAL A 161 -0.72 7.34 -10.49
CA VAL A 161 -0.82 7.64 -9.06
C VAL A 161 -0.12 8.95 -8.72
N LEU A 162 1.05 9.23 -9.31
CA LEU A 162 1.78 10.49 -9.13
C LEU A 162 1.04 11.72 -9.67
N THR A 163 0.34 11.58 -10.79
CA THR A 163 -0.20 12.72 -11.56
C THR A 163 -1.68 12.97 -11.36
N HIS A 164 -2.41 12.05 -10.71
CA HIS A 164 -3.84 12.17 -10.49
C HIS A 164 -4.12 12.38 -9.00
N PRO A 165 -4.42 13.61 -8.56
CA PRO A 165 -4.85 13.84 -7.18
C PRO A 165 -6.12 13.04 -6.90
N ILE A 166 -6.28 12.55 -5.68
CA ILE A 166 -7.49 11.86 -5.19
C ILE A 166 -8.70 12.80 -5.34
N SER A 167 -9.43 12.66 -6.44
CA SER A 167 -10.43 13.65 -6.87
C SER A 167 -11.75 13.03 -7.30
N THR A 168 -11.81 11.70 -7.45
CA THR A 168 -13.07 11.05 -7.82
C THR A 168 -13.96 10.82 -6.60
N PRO A 169 -15.30 10.83 -6.80
CA PRO A 169 -16.24 10.34 -5.78
C PRO A 169 -15.98 8.88 -5.35
N GLY A 170 -15.43 8.05 -6.24
CA GLY A 170 -15.07 6.66 -5.96
C GLY A 170 -13.92 6.55 -4.98
N GLN A 171 -12.81 7.25 -5.25
CA GLN A 171 -11.66 7.32 -4.35
C GLN A 171 -12.03 7.91 -2.98
N LEU A 172 -12.86 8.95 -2.93
CA LEU A 172 -13.34 9.52 -1.67
C LEU A 172 -14.22 8.53 -0.88
N SER A 173 -15.09 7.78 -1.57
CA SER A 173 -15.91 6.74 -0.94
C SER A 173 -15.06 5.60 -0.39
N LEU A 174 -13.97 5.25 -1.08
CA LEU A 174 -13.03 4.23 -0.65
C LEU A 174 -12.31 4.65 0.64
N ILE A 175 -11.78 5.89 0.70
CA ILE A 175 -11.16 6.44 1.90
C ILE A 175 -12.16 6.51 3.06
N ALA A 176 -13.38 7.00 2.80
CA ALA A 176 -14.41 7.07 3.84
C ALA A 176 -14.76 5.69 4.41
N ARG A 177 -14.81 4.65 3.57
CA ARG A 177 -15.05 3.26 3.99
C ARG A 177 -13.91 2.75 4.86
N VAL A 178 -12.66 2.94 4.44
CA VAL A 178 -11.47 2.56 5.21
C VAL A 178 -11.47 3.23 6.57
N LEU A 179 -11.71 4.54 6.65
CA LEU A 179 -11.79 5.26 7.92
C LEU A 179 -12.93 4.77 8.81
N ALA A 180 -14.10 4.48 8.22
CA ALA A 180 -15.22 3.92 8.96
C ALA A 180 -14.91 2.53 9.52
N ASP A 181 -14.19 1.69 8.77
CA ASP A 181 -13.79 0.36 9.23
C ASP A 181 -12.69 0.44 10.31
N LEU A 182 -11.70 1.30 10.13
CA LEU A 182 -10.68 1.58 11.14
C LEU A 182 -11.28 2.12 12.44
N SER A 183 -12.32 2.96 12.37
CA SER A 183 -12.97 3.49 13.58
C SER A 183 -13.53 2.38 14.48
N LYS A 184 -13.90 1.22 13.91
CA LYS A 184 -14.38 0.04 14.67
C LYS A 184 -13.26 -0.69 15.42
N THR A 185 -12.01 -0.47 15.03
CA THR A 185 -10.81 -1.08 15.62
C THR A 185 -10.16 -0.23 16.71
N GLY A 186 -10.76 0.91 17.07
CA GLY A 186 -10.21 1.85 18.05
C GLY A 186 -9.21 2.85 17.47
N PHE A 187 -9.05 2.88 16.14
CA PHE A 187 -8.20 3.85 15.46
C PHE A 187 -8.63 5.28 15.78
N THR A 188 -7.68 6.07 16.31
CA THR A 188 -7.86 7.49 16.55
C THR A 188 -6.85 8.26 15.70
N ALA A 189 -7.36 9.06 14.77
CA ALA A 189 -6.51 9.85 13.88
C ALA A 189 -5.84 11.01 14.64
N PRO A 190 -4.52 11.21 14.53
CA PRO A 190 -3.87 12.44 15.00
C PRO A 190 -4.40 13.65 14.21
N LEU A 191 -4.27 14.86 14.78
CA LEU A 191 -4.74 16.10 14.15
C LEU A 191 -4.12 16.31 12.76
N ASP A 192 -2.87 15.93 12.58
CA ASP A 192 -2.12 16.07 11.32
C ASP A 192 -2.25 14.87 10.37
N MET A 193 -3.17 13.93 10.62
CA MET A 193 -3.28 12.66 9.87
C MET A 193 -3.29 12.85 8.34
N LEU A 194 -3.99 13.86 7.83
CA LEU A 194 -4.03 14.14 6.39
C LEU A 194 -2.64 14.54 5.85
N GLY A 195 -1.89 15.36 6.59
CA GLY A 195 -0.53 15.75 6.23
C GLY A 195 0.42 14.55 6.26
N ILE A 196 0.28 13.70 7.27
CA ILE A 196 1.09 12.49 7.41
C ILE A 196 0.80 11.48 6.28
N ILE A 197 -0.48 11.19 6.00
CA ILE A 197 -0.87 10.31 4.88
C ILE A 197 -0.31 10.87 3.57
N THR A 198 -0.45 12.18 3.32
CA THR A 198 0.05 12.81 2.10
C THR A 198 1.56 12.64 1.96
N ALA A 199 2.31 12.89 3.05
CA ALA A 199 3.76 12.72 3.05
C ALA A 199 4.18 11.27 2.77
N ILE A 200 3.51 10.31 3.41
CA ILE A 200 3.78 8.87 3.21
C ILE A 200 3.43 8.45 1.79
N THR A 201 2.29 8.88 1.25
CA THR A 201 1.87 8.56 -0.12
C THR A 201 2.86 9.11 -1.13
N VAL A 202 3.27 10.38 -1.01
CA VAL A 202 4.24 11.00 -1.93
C VAL A 202 5.60 10.31 -1.83
N TYR A 203 6.07 10.05 -0.61
CA TYR A 203 7.31 9.31 -0.38
C TYR A 203 7.27 7.91 -1.01
N THR A 204 6.23 7.14 -0.70
CA THR A 204 6.08 5.76 -1.16
C THR A 204 5.98 5.68 -2.67
N THR A 205 5.20 6.58 -3.27
CA THR A 205 5.01 6.60 -4.73
C THR A 205 6.30 7.03 -5.44
N GLY A 206 7.00 8.03 -4.93
CA GLY A 206 8.30 8.46 -5.47
C GLY A 206 9.38 7.39 -5.32
N PHE A 207 9.40 6.70 -4.18
CA PHE A 207 10.34 5.60 -3.94
C PHE A 207 10.06 4.42 -4.87
N ALA A 208 8.80 3.98 -4.97
CA ALA A 208 8.40 2.92 -5.90
C ALA A 208 8.72 3.29 -7.35
N ALA A 209 8.52 4.56 -7.76
CA ALA A 209 8.90 5.03 -9.09
C ALA A 209 10.42 4.89 -9.32
N SER A 210 11.25 5.23 -8.32
CA SER A 210 12.70 5.10 -8.42
C SER A 210 13.20 3.65 -8.42
N GLU A 211 12.45 2.73 -7.81
CA GLU A 211 12.75 1.30 -7.78
C GLU A 211 12.30 0.59 -9.07
N ALA A 212 11.12 0.95 -9.58
CA ALA A 212 10.52 0.30 -10.74
C ALA A 212 11.02 0.82 -12.10
N ALA A 213 11.45 2.08 -12.19
CA ALA A 213 11.71 2.72 -13.47
C ALA A 213 13.19 2.65 -13.89
N PRO A 214 13.50 2.19 -15.12
CA PRO A 214 14.67 2.71 -15.82
C PRO A 214 14.49 4.23 -16.07
N PRO A 215 15.58 5.00 -16.24
CA PRO A 215 15.49 6.44 -16.52
C PRO A 215 14.54 6.73 -17.70
N ALA A 216 13.86 7.87 -17.65
CA ALA A 216 12.89 8.22 -18.68
C ALA A 216 13.53 8.27 -20.08
N GLY A 217 13.19 7.30 -20.93
CA GLY A 217 13.71 7.19 -22.30
C GLY A 217 14.55 5.93 -22.55
N ASP A 218 14.97 5.24 -21.50
CA ASP A 218 15.84 4.06 -21.61
C ASP A 218 15.03 2.76 -21.61
N THR A 219 15.53 1.78 -22.36
CA THR A 219 15.16 0.37 -22.15
C THR A 219 15.84 -0.16 -20.87
N PRO A 220 15.29 -1.18 -20.19
CA PRO A 220 15.90 -1.76 -18.98
C PRO A 220 17.38 -2.16 -19.16
N ASP A 221 17.78 -2.60 -20.36
CA ASP A 221 19.15 -2.94 -20.74
C ASP A 221 20.08 -1.72 -20.88
N GLU A 222 19.55 -0.54 -21.23
CA GLU A 222 20.32 0.71 -21.33
C GLU A 222 20.60 1.31 -19.94
N ALA A 223 19.62 1.19 -19.03
CA ALA A 223 19.70 1.67 -17.66
C ALA A 223 20.76 0.94 -16.80
N THR A 224 20.98 -0.36 -17.03
CA THR A 224 21.77 -1.23 -16.14
C THR A 224 23.29 -0.99 -16.16
N GLY A 225 23.78 0.00 -16.90
CA GLY A 225 25.21 0.34 -16.96
C GLY A 225 25.50 1.83 -16.98
N GLU A 226 24.50 2.70 -16.80
CA GLU A 226 24.68 4.15 -16.85
C GLU A 226 25.57 4.66 -15.74
N LEU A 227 25.33 4.22 -14.50
CA LEU A 227 26.14 4.62 -13.36
C LEU A 227 27.60 4.18 -13.54
N SER A 228 27.83 2.95 -13.99
CA SER A 228 29.17 2.43 -14.29
C SER A 228 29.86 3.24 -15.39
N ARG A 229 29.16 3.54 -16.50
CA ARG A 229 29.69 4.39 -17.59
C ARG A 229 30.00 5.82 -17.13
N ALA A 230 29.12 6.42 -16.33
CA ALA A 230 29.32 7.74 -15.77
C ALA A 230 30.57 7.78 -14.89
N MET A 231 30.78 6.75 -14.07
CA MET A 231 31.97 6.63 -13.22
C MET A 231 33.27 6.45 -14.01
N GLU A 232 33.27 5.67 -15.09
CA GLU A 232 34.43 5.51 -15.97
C GLU A 232 34.90 6.83 -16.60
N SER A 233 33.99 7.81 -16.70
CA SER A 233 34.29 9.14 -17.24
C SER A 233 34.88 10.13 -16.23
N LEU A 234 34.88 9.80 -14.93
CA LEU A 234 35.32 10.72 -13.87
C LEU A 234 36.84 10.70 -13.64
N PRO A 235 37.43 11.85 -13.24
CA PRO A 235 38.79 11.90 -12.72
C PRO A 235 38.99 10.98 -11.51
N ALA A 236 40.20 10.44 -11.35
CA ALA A 236 40.49 9.43 -10.33
C ALA A 236 40.29 9.92 -8.88
N ASP A 237 40.53 11.21 -8.62
CA ASP A 237 40.34 11.84 -7.31
C ASP A 237 38.86 12.04 -6.95
N GLU A 238 38.03 12.36 -7.94
CA GLU A 238 36.56 12.44 -7.78
C GLU A 238 35.95 11.04 -7.58
N LEU A 239 36.40 10.06 -8.37
CA LEU A 239 35.97 8.66 -8.26
C LEU A 239 36.32 8.09 -6.87
N ALA A 240 37.52 8.38 -6.36
CA ALA A 240 37.94 7.96 -5.03
C ALA A 240 37.02 8.51 -3.94
N SER A 241 36.63 9.79 -4.05
CA SER A 241 35.71 10.44 -3.12
C SER A 241 34.30 9.84 -3.18
N LEU A 242 33.81 9.50 -4.38
CA LEU A 242 32.51 8.86 -4.59
C LEU A 242 32.47 7.42 -4.09
N SER A 243 33.56 6.66 -4.24
CA SER A 243 33.62 5.23 -3.89
C SER A 243 33.18 4.93 -2.46
N MET A 244 33.42 5.86 -1.52
CA MET A 244 32.96 5.75 -0.13
C MET A 244 31.44 5.84 0.04
N LEU A 245 30.74 6.51 -0.87
CA LEU A 245 29.30 6.75 -0.83
C LEU A 245 28.51 5.69 -1.60
N ILE A 246 29.06 5.22 -2.74
CA ILE A 246 28.36 4.31 -3.66
C ILE A 246 28.86 2.87 -3.59
N GLY A 247 29.80 2.54 -2.69
CA GLY A 247 30.38 1.18 -2.59
C GLY A 247 29.33 0.08 -2.42
N ASP A 248 28.32 0.29 -1.56
CA ASP A 248 27.23 -0.69 -1.38
C ASP A 248 26.33 -0.80 -2.63
N VAL A 249 26.16 0.29 -3.38
CA VAL A 249 25.45 0.30 -4.67
C VAL A 249 26.23 -0.50 -5.71
N MET A 250 27.55 -0.30 -5.78
CA MET A 250 28.45 -0.99 -6.70
C MET A 250 28.54 -2.49 -6.42
N ASP A 251 28.54 -2.88 -5.15
CA ASP A 251 28.59 -4.27 -4.72
C ASP A 251 27.24 -5.01 -4.92
N GLY A 252 26.22 -4.32 -5.46
CA GLY A 252 24.87 -4.86 -5.58
C GLY A 252 24.20 -5.15 -4.23
N LYS A 253 24.71 -4.55 -3.15
CA LYS A 253 24.22 -4.71 -1.78
C LYS A 253 23.15 -3.67 -1.43
N TRP A 254 22.75 -2.83 -2.39
CA TRP A 254 21.72 -1.84 -2.18
C TRP A 254 20.35 -2.50 -2.00
N ASP A 255 19.91 -2.55 -0.75
CA ASP A 255 18.60 -3.07 -0.37
C ASP A 255 17.56 -1.95 -0.41
N PHE A 256 16.76 -1.93 -1.48
CA PHE A 256 15.64 -1.00 -1.67
C PHE A 256 14.62 -1.11 -0.54
N SER A 257 14.33 -2.31 -0.06
CA SER A 257 13.37 -2.54 1.03
C SER A 257 13.88 -1.92 2.34
N ALA A 258 15.16 -2.15 2.68
CA ALA A 258 15.75 -1.53 3.86
C ALA A 258 15.81 0.00 3.74
N GLN A 259 16.09 0.53 2.54
CA GLN A 259 16.12 1.97 2.32
C GLN A 259 14.73 2.62 2.39
N PHE A 260 13.70 1.96 1.85
CA PHE A 260 12.30 2.35 1.99
C PHE A 260 11.88 2.44 3.46
N GLU A 261 12.17 1.39 4.24
CA GLU A 261 11.84 1.36 5.67
C GLU A 261 12.58 2.44 6.46
N ARG A 262 13.85 2.74 6.12
CA ARG A 262 14.60 3.82 6.75
C ARG A 262 13.95 5.18 6.51
N GLY A 263 13.59 5.50 5.27
CA GLY A 263 12.96 6.78 4.96
C GLY A 263 11.55 6.91 5.55
N LEU A 264 10.74 5.85 5.50
CA LEU A 264 9.43 5.81 6.14
C LEU A 264 9.53 6.06 7.66
N ASN A 265 10.48 5.41 8.32
CA ASN A 265 10.70 5.62 9.75
C ASN A 265 11.17 7.05 10.08
N ALA A 266 11.98 7.67 9.21
CA ALA A 266 12.39 9.06 9.38
C ALA A 266 11.19 10.02 9.27
N ILE A 267 10.30 9.81 8.28
CA ILE A 267 9.07 10.60 8.13
C ILE A 267 8.20 10.44 9.37
N LEU A 268 7.87 9.21 9.79
CA LEU A 268 7.00 8.96 10.93
C LEU A 268 7.53 9.52 12.25
N LYS A 269 8.85 9.56 12.45
CA LYS A 269 9.48 10.20 13.62
C LYS A 269 9.41 11.73 13.56
N GLY A 270 9.43 12.32 12.37
CA GLY A 270 9.38 13.78 12.19
C GLY A 270 8.03 14.42 12.56
N TRP A 271 6.98 13.61 12.73
CA TRP A 271 5.64 14.04 13.15
C TRP A 271 5.34 13.70 14.63
N GLU A 272 6.38 13.46 15.44
CA GLU A 272 6.33 13.39 16.90
C GLU A 272 6.29 14.78 17.55
#